data_AF-A0A150PLM6-F1
#
_entry.id   AF-A0A150PLM6-F1
#
_cell.length_a   1.000
_cell.length_b   1.000
_cell.length_c   1.000
_cell.angle_alpha   90.00
_cell.angle_beta   90.00
_cell.angle_gamma   90.00
#
_symmetry.space_group_name_H-M   'P 1'
#
loop_
_entity.id
_entity.type
_entity.pdbx_description
1 polymer ?
#
loop_
_entity_poly.entity_id
_entity_poly.type
_entity_poly.pdbx_seq_one_letter_code
_entity_poly.pdbx_strand_id
1 'polypeptide(L)'
;MVVPRVDVGASLADTMKPVRQSARRTSPEGISGERFHRSLNASGLTNGTDAAAESNGSALSLAAPSSHRAPESAAGPASAYSSAGRGPTAPPQRDAGEAPEDAGAQEVAPQDASSALTAIVGANLRRLRTKRGLSLERLAKASSVSRAMLSQIELGQSTPTINVLWKIARALGVPFSALISDQSIRGTAIIPAARAKVLTSHDGAFSSRALFPFDVPRTVEFYELKLAPLATEHADPHPPGTIENLVVTSGMLEMIVGAERHLLGTGDAILFEADVPHQYRNPTKQEVIMYLVMTYVEKTG
;
A
#
# COMPACT_ATOMS: atom_id res chain seq x y z
N MET A 1 -27.33 14.81 -69.55
CA MET A 1 -26.63 14.81 -70.85
C MET A 1 -25.28 14.16 -70.64
N VAL A 2 -24.99 13.05 -71.35
CA VAL A 2 -23.70 12.32 -71.43
C VAL A 2 -23.19 11.60 -70.15
N VAL A 3 -22.67 10.39 -70.38
CA VAL A 3 -22.07 9.37 -69.46
C VAL A 3 -20.57 9.20 -69.82
N PRO A 4 -19.67 8.56 -69.02
CA PRO A 4 -19.60 7.11 -68.73
C PRO A 4 -19.38 6.81 -67.22
N ARG A 5 -19.38 5.60 -66.64
CA ARG A 5 -19.53 4.17 -67.02
C ARG A 5 -18.50 3.45 -67.92
N VAL A 6 -17.53 2.78 -67.27
CA VAL A 6 -17.13 1.35 -67.44
C VAL A 6 -16.62 0.93 -66.03
N ASP A 7 -17.07 -0.08 -65.28
CA ASP A 7 -17.40 -1.52 -65.43
C ASP A 7 -16.26 -2.54 -65.20
N VAL A 8 -16.43 -3.29 -64.10
CA VAL A 8 -16.29 -4.77 -63.94
C VAL A 8 -14.92 -5.49 -63.82
N GLY A 9 -14.83 -6.32 -62.77
CA GLY A 9 -14.07 -7.59 -62.70
C GLY A 9 -12.85 -7.58 -61.77
N ALA A 10 -12.56 -8.60 -60.95
CA ALA A 10 -13.27 -9.83 -60.56
C ALA A 10 -12.68 -10.29 -59.18
N SER A 11 -13.47 -10.67 -58.17
CA SER A 11 -14.01 -12.02 -57.90
C SER A 11 -13.08 -13.02 -57.17
N LEU A 12 -13.44 -13.31 -55.91
CA LEU A 12 -13.38 -14.60 -55.18
C LEU A 12 -12.06 -15.32 -54.84
N ALA A 13 -11.91 -15.50 -53.51
CA ALA A 13 -11.63 -16.74 -52.77
C ALA A 13 -10.26 -17.48 -52.89
N ASP A 14 -9.55 -17.54 -51.76
CA ASP A 14 -9.05 -18.79 -51.14
C ASP A 14 -8.73 -18.50 -49.65
N THR A 15 -9.41 -19.09 -48.65
CA THR A 15 -9.32 -20.48 -48.12
C THR A 15 -8.44 -20.58 -46.87
N MET A 16 -9.09 -20.62 -45.70
CA MET A 16 -8.47 -21.12 -44.45
C MET A 16 -8.39 -22.65 -44.50
N LYS A 17 -7.26 -23.26 -44.04
CA LYS A 17 -7.23 -24.42 -43.11
C LYS A 17 -5.78 -24.76 -42.67
N PRO A 18 -5.57 -25.59 -41.63
CA PRO A 18 -4.46 -25.41 -40.69
C PRO A 18 -3.21 -26.26 -40.95
N VAL A 19 -2.09 -25.83 -40.38
CA VAL A 19 -0.87 -26.64 -40.25
C VAL A 19 -1.06 -27.68 -39.13
N ARG A 20 -0.82 -28.95 -39.47
CA ARG A 20 -0.91 -30.08 -38.53
C ARG A 20 0.32 -30.19 -37.64
N GLN A 21 0.11 -30.67 -36.41
CA GLN A 21 1.17 -31.34 -35.64
C GLN A 21 1.74 -32.53 -36.42
N SER A 22 3.05 -32.77 -36.30
CA SER A 22 3.63 -34.09 -36.54
C SER A 22 4.58 -34.44 -35.40
N ALA A 23 4.31 -35.56 -34.74
CA ALA A 23 5.21 -36.13 -33.76
C ALA A 23 6.21 -37.04 -34.48
N ARG A 24 7.49 -36.97 -34.12
CA ARG A 24 8.45 -38.06 -34.34
C ARG A 24 9.16 -38.40 -33.04
N ARG A 25 9.07 -39.68 -32.68
CA ARG A 25 9.87 -40.31 -31.62
C ARG A 25 11.27 -40.56 -32.15
N THR A 26 12.28 -40.32 -31.33
CA THR A 26 13.55 -41.07 -31.34
C THR A 26 13.97 -41.32 -29.89
N SER A 27 14.16 -42.58 -29.54
CA SER A 27 14.59 -43.02 -28.21
C SER A 27 16.13 -43.09 -28.10
N PRO A 28 16.72 -43.22 -26.90
CA PRO A 28 18.12 -42.86 -26.66
C PRO A 28 19.08 -44.05 -26.50
N GLU A 29 20.35 -43.78 -26.81
CA GLU A 29 21.57 -44.43 -26.29
C GLU A 29 22.56 -43.28 -26.00
N GLY A 30 23.47 -43.28 -25.03
CA GLY A 30 23.89 -44.25 -24.01
C GLY A 30 25.28 -43.83 -23.48
N ILE A 31 25.78 -44.45 -22.39
CA ILE A 31 27.14 -44.24 -21.79
C ILE A 31 27.30 -42.91 -21.00
N SER A 32 27.91 -42.82 -19.79
CA SER A 32 28.22 -43.79 -18.71
C SER A 32 28.76 -43.03 -17.47
N GLY A 33 28.60 -43.60 -16.26
CA GLY A 33 29.31 -43.19 -15.04
C GLY A 33 28.67 -42.06 -14.21
N GLU A 34 28.63 -42.08 -12.88
CA GLU A 34 29.09 -43.08 -11.90
C GLU A 34 28.16 -43.18 -10.67
N ARG A 35 28.36 -44.23 -9.85
CA ARG A 35 27.57 -44.57 -8.66
C ARG A 35 27.84 -43.63 -7.49
N PHE A 36 26.84 -43.47 -6.60
CA PHE A 36 27.05 -43.70 -5.17
C PHE A 36 25.83 -44.36 -4.50
N HIS A 37 26.09 -45.29 -3.58
CA HIS A 37 25.10 -46.11 -2.86
C HIS A 37 24.95 -45.66 -1.41
N ARG A 38 23.70 -45.56 -0.93
CA ARG A 38 23.15 -46.05 0.37
C ARG A 38 21.83 -45.29 0.66
N SER A 39 20.66 -45.89 0.91
CA SER A 39 20.24 -47.03 1.74
C SER A 39 19.54 -46.56 3.01
N LEU A 40 18.21 -46.71 3.01
CA LEU A 40 17.33 -47.15 4.11
C LEU A 40 17.51 -46.51 5.51
N ASN A 41 16.42 -45.96 6.05
CA ASN A 41 15.59 -46.74 6.98
C ASN A 41 14.24 -46.08 7.29
N ALA A 42 13.24 -46.92 7.53
CA ALA A 42 11.97 -46.56 8.15
C ALA A 42 11.87 -47.24 9.53
N SER A 43 11.45 -46.46 10.55
CA SER A 43 10.91 -46.88 11.85
C SER A 43 10.21 -45.65 12.43
N GLY A 44 9.00 -45.66 12.97
CA GLY A 44 8.19 -46.81 13.39
C GLY A 44 8.30 -47.03 14.90
N LEU A 45 7.66 -46.17 15.70
CA LEU A 45 7.46 -46.38 17.13
C LEU A 45 6.09 -45.83 17.56
N THR A 46 5.17 -46.77 17.81
CA THR A 46 3.92 -46.57 18.53
C THR A 46 4.11 -46.88 20.02
N ASN A 47 3.44 -46.13 20.90
CA ASN A 47 2.90 -46.51 22.22
C ASN A 47 2.23 -45.25 22.80
N GLY A 48 1.05 -45.25 23.41
CA GLY A 48 0.19 -46.35 23.83
C GLY A 48 0.14 -46.49 25.35
N THR A 49 -0.79 -45.79 26.01
CA THR A 49 -1.35 -46.12 27.34
C THR A 49 -2.63 -45.32 27.62
N ASP A 50 -3.68 -46.01 28.07
CA ASP A 50 -4.93 -45.43 28.57
C ASP A 50 -4.79 -44.78 29.95
N ALA A 51 -5.64 -43.78 30.24
CA ALA A 51 -6.43 -43.72 31.48
C ALA A 51 -7.57 -42.68 31.34
N ALA A 52 -8.77 -43.01 31.82
CA ALA A 52 -9.97 -42.17 31.72
C ALA A 52 -10.17 -41.25 32.93
N ALA A 53 -10.83 -40.09 32.72
CA ALA A 53 -11.68 -39.43 33.73
C ALA A 53 -12.64 -38.38 33.14
N GLU A 54 -13.93 -38.54 33.45
CA GLU A 54 -14.89 -37.51 33.87
C GLU A 54 -15.32 -36.35 32.94
N SER A 55 -16.56 -36.51 32.44
CA SER A 55 -17.68 -35.55 32.45
C SER A 55 -17.45 -34.07 32.78
N ASN A 56 -17.80 -33.19 31.84
CA ASN A 56 -18.80 -32.10 31.92
C ASN A 56 -18.64 -31.24 30.64
N GLY A 57 -19.67 -30.76 29.94
CA GLY A 57 -21.06 -30.57 30.32
C GLY A 57 -21.44 -29.10 30.15
N SER A 58 -21.71 -28.65 28.91
CA SER A 58 -22.54 -27.45 28.58
C SER A 58 -22.57 -27.22 27.07
N ALA A 59 -23.69 -27.54 26.42
CA ALA A 59 -23.99 -27.05 25.08
C ALA A 59 -24.72 -25.70 25.20
N LEU A 60 -24.11 -24.62 24.73
CA LEU A 60 -24.77 -23.32 24.62
C LEU A 60 -25.31 -23.11 23.20
N SER A 61 -26.63 -23.10 23.11
CA SER A 61 -27.38 -22.78 21.90
C SER A 61 -27.19 -21.30 21.52
N LEU A 62 -26.92 -21.03 20.25
CA LEU A 62 -26.97 -19.68 19.66
C LEU A 62 -28.13 -19.64 18.67
N ALA A 63 -29.17 -18.86 19.02
CA ALA A 63 -30.35 -18.67 18.20
C ALA A 63 -30.13 -17.65 17.07
N ALA A 64 -30.83 -17.87 15.96
CA ALA A 64 -30.88 -16.97 14.80
C ALA A 64 -31.70 -15.69 15.09
N PRO A 65 -31.54 -14.60 14.30
CA PRO A 65 -32.01 -13.26 14.69
C PRO A 65 -33.49 -12.99 14.37
N SER A 66 -34.11 -12.13 15.18
CA SER A 66 -35.47 -11.61 14.98
C SER A 66 -35.48 -10.29 14.21
N SER A 67 -36.50 -10.09 13.39
CA SER A 67 -36.65 -8.99 12.45
C SER A 67 -37.65 -7.90 12.91
N HIS A 68 -37.26 -6.63 12.78
CA HIS A 68 -38.16 -5.45 12.75
C HIS A 68 -37.44 -4.34 11.95
N ARG A 69 -37.81 -4.05 10.70
CA ARG A 69 -38.96 -3.27 10.19
C ARG A 69 -38.71 -1.74 10.23
N ALA A 70 -38.61 -1.14 9.04
CA ALA A 70 -38.48 0.30 8.80
C ALA A 70 -39.83 1.05 8.84
N PRO A 71 -39.79 2.38 8.72
CA PRO A 71 -40.82 3.14 8.00
C PRO A 71 -40.26 3.91 6.79
N GLU A 72 -41.16 4.27 5.86
CA GLU A 72 -40.86 4.90 4.56
C GLU A 72 -41.04 6.44 4.55
N SER A 73 -40.43 7.06 3.53
CA SER A 73 -40.95 8.14 2.67
C SER A 73 -41.55 9.44 3.25
N ALA A 74 -40.97 10.56 2.82
CA ALA A 74 -41.72 11.73 2.34
C ALA A 74 -40.92 12.43 1.22
N ALA A 75 -41.59 12.99 0.22
CA ALA A 75 -40.95 13.48 -1.02
C ALA A 75 -41.30 14.93 -1.39
N GLY A 76 -40.29 15.66 -1.88
CA GLY A 76 -40.41 16.85 -2.74
C GLY A 76 -40.89 18.17 -2.10
N PRO A 77 -40.94 19.27 -2.88
CA PRO A 77 -40.65 19.39 -4.33
C PRO A 77 -39.49 20.36 -4.67
N ALA A 78 -39.15 20.44 -5.96
CA ALA A 78 -38.19 21.37 -6.54
C ALA A 78 -38.85 22.68 -7.05
N SER A 79 -38.05 23.75 -7.14
CA SER A 79 -38.37 25.03 -7.81
C SER A 79 -37.08 25.87 -7.90
N ALA A 80 -36.79 26.70 -8.90
CA ALA A 80 -37.19 26.76 -10.32
C ALA A 80 -36.15 27.64 -11.06
N TYR A 81 -36.13 27.60 -12.39
CA TYR A 81 -35.29 28.47 -13.23
C TYR A 81 -35.65 29.96 -13.08
N SER A 82 -34.65 30.84 -13.14
CA SER A 82 -34.81 32.17 -13.75
C SER A 82 -33.49 32.68 -14.34
N SER A 83 -33.59 33.52 -15.38
CA SER A 83 -32.57 33.75 -16.38
C SER A 83 -32.09 35.21 -16.48
N ALA A 84 -30.78 35.42 -16.55
CA ALA A 84 -30.13 36.50 -17.31
C ALA A 84 -28.64 36.13 -17.48
N GLY A 85 -27.95 36.37 -18.61
CA GLY A 85 -28.34 37.19 -19.76
C GLY A 85 -27.38 38.36 -19.95
N ARG A 86 -26.10 38.09 -20.28
CA ARG A 86 -25.20 39.07 -20.90
C ARG A 86 -24.00 38.41 -21.59
N GLY A 87 -23.74 38.84 -22.83
CA GLY A 87 -22.62 38.37 -23.67
C GLY A 87 -21.28 39.05 -23.33
N PRO A 88 -20.22 38.76 -24.12
CA PRO A 88 -18.84 38.93 -23.69
C PRO A 88 -18.32 40.36 -23.80
N THR A 89 -17.60 40.82 -22.78
CA THR A 89 -16.75 42.02 -22.82
C THR A 89 -15.29 41.62 -23.04
N ALA A 90 -14.65 42.20 -24.05
CA ALA A 90 -13.24 41.97 -24.37
C ALA A 90 -12.30 42.43 -23.24
N PRO A 91 -11.12 41.82 -23.08
CA PRO A 91 -10.16 42.21 -22.04
C PRO A 91 -9.48 43.55 -22.39
N PRO A 92 -9.23 44.44 -21.41
CA PRO A 92 -8.43 45.63 -21.63
C PRO A 92 -6.95 45.27 -21.77
N GLN A 93 -6.30 45.77 -22.83
CA GLN A 93 -4.85 45.78 -22.94
C GLN A 93 -4.27 46.67 -21.83
N ARG A 94 -3.18 46.23 -21.20
CA ARG A 94 -2.36 47.02 -20.27
C ARG A 94 -0.89 46.85 -20.63
N ASP A 95 -0.14 47.92 -20.37
CA ASP A 95 1.22 48.11 -20.87
C ASP A 95 2.22 47.03 -20.48
N ALA A 96 3.18 46.81 -21.38
CA ALA A 96 4.40 46.10 -21.07
C ALA A 96 5.30 46.98 -20.18
N GLY A 97 5.31 46.68 -18.89
CA GLY A 97 6.19 47.32 -17.90
C GLY A 97 6.79 46.27 -16.97
N GLU A 98 8.12 46.19 -17.00
CA GLU A 98 9.06 45.58 -16.04
C GLU A 98 8.73 44.20 -15.43
N ALA A 99 9.62 43.24 -15.70
CA ALA A 99 9.65 41.97 -14.98
C ALA A 99 9.99 42.21 -13.50
N PRO A 100 9.28 41.59 -12.54
CA PRO A 100 9.67 41.65 -11.14
C PRO A 100 11.00 40.91 -10.94
N GLU A 101 11.98 41.61 -10.39
CA GLU A 101 13.28 41.06 -10.04
C GLU A 101 13.15 39.92 -9.01
N ASP A 102 14.05 38.96 -9.15
CA ASP A 102 14.33 37.81 -8.30
C ASP A 102 13.84 37.93 -6.83
N ALA A 103 12.62 37.48 -6.60
CA ALA A 103 12.07 37.27 -5.26
C ALA A 103 12.75 36.03 -4.67
N GLY A 104 13.97 36.23 -4.16
CA GLY A 104 14.91 35.18 -3.81
C GLY A 104 14.27 34.06 -2.99
N ALA A 105 14.42 32.84 -3.49
CA ALA A 105 14.09 31.64 -2.73
C ALA A 105 14.91 31.66 -1.42
N GLN A 106 14.22 31.87 -0.29
CA GLN A 106 14.84 31.75 1.02
C GLN A 106 15.20 30.28 1.25
N GLU A 107 16.44 29.94 0.90
CA GLU A 107 17.09 28.69 1.26
C GLU A 107 16.99 28.53 2.78
N VAL A 108 16.18 27.57 3.22
CA VAL A 108 15.91 27.34 4.65
C VAL A 108 17.21 27.00 5.34
N ALA A 109 17.66 27.88 6.24
CA ALA A 109 19.01 27.83 6.77
C ALA A 109 19.29 26.50 7.52
N PRO A 110 20.53 25.98 7.52
CA PRO A 110 20.88 24.71 8.17
C PRO A 110 20.55 24.60 9.67
N GLN A 111 20.24 25.72 10.32
CA GLN A 111 19.88 25.80 11.73
C GLN A 111 18.51 25.19 12.03
N ASP A 112 17.52 25.37 11.14
CA ASP A 112 16.15 24.89 11.35
C ASP A 112 16.06 23.35 11.28
N ALA A 113 16.75 22.75 10.31
CA ALA A 113 16.83 21.30 10.17
C ALA A 113 17.54 20.63 11.37
N SER A 114 18.60 21.24 11.89
CA SER A 114 19.32 20.75 13.09
C SER A 114 18.47 20.85 14.35
N SER A 115 17.71 21.94 14.50
CA SER A 115 16.74 22.14 15.58
C SER A 115 15.61 21.10 15.53
N ALA A 116 15.01 20.90 14.35
CA ALA A 116 13.97 19.89 14.12
C ALA A 116 14.44 18.47 14.45
N LEU A 117 15.63 18.06 13.99
CA LEU A 117 16.21 16.76 14.31
C LEU A 117 16.47 16.60 15.83
N THR A 118 16.96 17.66 16.49
CA THR A 118 17.19 17.65 17.94
C THR A 118 15.87 17.47 18.72
N ALA A 119 14.78 18.09 18.26
CA ALA A 119 13.44 17.92 18.83
C ALA A 119 12.87 16.50 18.60
N ILE A 120 13.02 15.94 17.40
CA ILE A 120 12.63 14.55 17.07
C ILE A 120 13.34 13.57 18.00
N VAL A 121 14.67 13.70 18.13
CA VAL A 121 15.51 12.87 18.98
C VAL A 121 15.10 12.95 20.46
N GLY A 122 14.88 14.16 20.98
CA GLY A 122 14.45 14.36 22.37
C GLY A 122 13.09 13.71 22.67
N ALA A 123 12.12 13.89 21.77
CA ALA A 123 10.80 13.30 21.89
C ALA A 123 10.84 11.76 21.81
N ASN A 124 11.63 11.19 20.89
CA ASN A 124 11.79 9.75 20.75
C ASN A 124 12.50 9.12 21.95
N LEU A 125 13.58 9.76 22.45
CA LEU A 125 14.27 9.31 23.67
C LEU A 125 13.30 9.21 24.85
N ARG A 126 12.56 10.30 25.13
CA ARG A 126 11.58 10.34 26.23
C ARG A 126 10.53 9.25 26.08
N ARG A 127 9.95 9.09 24.88
CA ARG A 127 8.93 8.07 24.55
C ARG A 127 9.44 6.64 24.74
N LEU A 128 10.63 6.33 24.22
CA LEU A 128 11.20 4.98 24.29
C LEU A 128 11.66 4.62 25.71
N ARG A 129 12.12 5.61 26.48
CA ARG A 129 12.44 5.47 27.90
C ARG A 129 11.18 5.21 28.74
N THR A 130 10.13 6.01 28.57
CA THR A 130 8.88 5.83 29.36
C THR A 130 8.15 4.55 28.99
N LYS A 131 8.11 4.16 27.71
CA LYS A 131 7.55 2.86 27.27
C LYS A 131 8.21 1.65 27.94
N ARG A 132 9.45 1.79 28.42
CA ARG A 132 10.21 0.76 29.15
C ARG A 132 10.21 0.93 30.68
N GLY A 133 9.47 1.89 31.23
CA GLY A 133 9.43 2.15 32.67
C GLY A 133 10.78 2.59 33.27
N LEU A 134 11.69 3.13 32.45
CA LEU A 134 13.02 3.54 32.90
C LEU A 134 12.99 4.99 33.42
N SER A 135 13.60 5.23 34.59
CA SER A 135 13.97 6.59 34.99
C SER A 135 15.18 7.07 34.18
N LEU A 136 15.40 8.39 34.12
CA LEU A 136 16.61 8.97 33.51
C LEU A 136 17.89 8.42 34.16
N GLU A 137 17.85 8.11 35.45
CA GLU A 137 18.96 7.53 36.20
C GLU A 137 19.24 6.06 35.81
N ARG A 138 18.19 5.24 35.67
CA ARG A 138 18.33 3.85 35.19
C ARG A 138 18.88 3.82 33.76
N LEU A 139 18.40 4.73 32.89
CA LEU A 139 18.93 4.85 31.53
C LEU A 139 20.37 5.39 31.49
N ALA A 140 20.72 6.34 32.37
CA ALA A 140 22.09 6.84 32.48
C ALA A 140 23.07 5.71 32.82
N LYS A 141 22.73 4.88 33.83
CA LYS A 141 23.52 3.72 34.23
C LYS A 141 23.64 2.67 33.10
N ALA A 142 22.57 2.41 32.35
CA ALA A 142 22.58 1.44 31.26
C ALA A 142 23.30 1.91 29.99
N SER A 143 23.28 3.22 29.70
CA SER A 143 23.87 3.79 28.47
C SER A 143 25.29 4.33 28.66
N SER A 144 25.76 4.51 29.89
CA SER A 144 27.01 5.25 30.17
C SER A 144 27.00 6.66 29.57
N VAL A 145 25.83 7.32 29.65
CA VAL A 145 25.57 8.73 29.30
C VAL A 145 25.05 9.42 30.57
N SER A 146 25.50 10.65 30.85
CA SER A 146 25.14 11.30 32.12
C SER A 146 23.64 11.62 32.21
N ARG A 147 23.07 11.55 33.41
CA ARG A 147 21.65 11.90 33.66
C ARG A 147 21.31 13.32 33.17
N ALA A 148 22.26 14.26 33.33
CA ALA A 148 22.14 15.63 32.85
C ALA A 148 22.07 15.69 31.32
N MET A 149 22.97 15.00 30.61
CA MET A 149 22.96 14.95 29.14
C MET A 149 21.69 14.30 28.61
N LEU A 150 21.22 13.19 29.20
CA LEU A 150 19.93 12.59 28.82
C LEU A 150 18.75 13.55 29.02
N SER A 151 18.75 14.32 30.11
CA SER A 151 17.71 15.33 30.36
C SER A 151 17.77 16.49 29.35
N GLN A 152 18.97 16.94 28.96
CA GLN A 152 19.14 17.99 27.95
C GLN A 152 18.70 17.52 26.57
N ILE A 153 18.98 16.26 26.21
CA ILE A 153 18.51 15.66 24.96
C ILE A 153 16.97 15.54 24.97
N GLU A 154 16.35 15.04 26.05
CA GLU A 154 14.87 14.94 26.14
C GLU A 154 14.14 16.28 26.10
N LEU A 155 14.81 17.38 26.46
CA LEU A 155 14.30 18.74 26.36
C LEU A 155 14.58 19.42 25.00
N GLY A 156 15.31 18.75 24.10
CA GLY A 156 15.75 19.34 22.82
C GLY A 156 16.84 20.41 22.97
N GLN A 157 17.49 20.49 24.14
CA GLN A 157 18.45 21.55 24.50
C GLN A 157 19.91 21.19 24.16
N SER A 158 20.16 19.99 23.65
CA SER A 158 21.49 19.52 23.27
C SER A 158 21.41 18.62 22.04
N THR A 159 22.22 18.89 21.02
CA THR A 159 22.40 18.03 19.85
C THR A 159 23.39 16.91 20.20
N PRO A 160 22.94 15.65 20.41
CA PRO A 160 23.83 14.57 20.81
C PRO A 160 24.70 14.10 19.64
N THR A 161 25.91 13.62 19.94
CA THR A 161 26.74 12.95 18.94
C THR A 161 26.16 11.57 18.57
N ILE A 162 26.47 11.10 17.36
CA ILE A 162 26.07 9.77 16.87
C ILE A 162 26.46 8.66 17.86
N ASN A 163 27.63 8.75 18.50
CA ASN A 163 28.07 7.79 19.52
C ASN A 163 27.20 7.80 20.80
N VAL A 164 26.74 8.98 21.24
CA VAL A 164 25.79 9.11 22.36
C VAL A 164 24.46 8.46 22.00
N LEU A 165 23.95 8.69 20.79
CA LEU A 165 22.74 8.04 20.29
C LEU A 165 22.88 6.52 20.19
N TRP A 166 24.00 5.98 19.71
CA TRP A 166 24.26 4.53 19.68
C TRP A 166 24.34 3.90 21.08
N LYS A 167 24.88 4.61 22.07
CA LYS A 167 24.86 4.17 23.48
C LYS A 167 23.43 4.10 24.02
N ILE A 168 22.63 5.13 23.74
CA ILE A 168 21.22 5.22 24.15
C ILE A 168 20.37 4.13 23.47
N ALA A 169 20.52 3.94 22.15
CA ALA A 169 19.78 2.95 21.38
C ALA A 169 20.04 1.52 21.89
N ARG A 170 21.32 1.16 22.13
CA ARG A 170 21.70 -0.13 22.72
C ARG A 170 21.17 -0.32 24.13
N ALA A 171 21.26 0.69 25.00
CA ALA A 171 20.73 0.63 26.36
C ALA A 171 19.20 0.54 26.42
N LEU A 172 18.50 1.06 25.41
CA LEU A 172 17.07 0.88 25.23
C LEU A 172 16.73 -0.45 24.53
N GLY A 173 17.64 -1.09 23.81
CA GLY A 173 17.32 -2.24 22.96
C GLY A 173 16.40 -1.85 21.81
N VAL A 174 16.80 -0.84 21.03
CA VAL A 174 16.14 -0.38 19.78
C VAL A 174 17.18 -0.18 18.68
N PRO A 175 16.80 -0.25 17.39
CA PRO A 175 17.66 0.23 16.31
C PRO A 175 17.90 1.74 16.44
N PHE A 176 19.03 2.22 15.90
CA PHE A 176 19.39 3.64 15.90
C PHE A 176 18.30 4.52 15.23
N SER A 177 17.70 4.01 14.15
CA SER A 177 16.58 4.64 13.43
C SER A 177 15.47 5.10 14.38
N ALA A 178 15.08 4.28 15.37
CA ALA A 178 13.99 4.58 16.29
C ALA A 178 14.19 5.86 17.16
N LEU A 179 15.41 6.39 17.24
CA LEU A 179 15.70 7.69 17.87
C LEU A 179 15.52 8.86 16.90
N ILE A 180 15.82 8.68 15.61
CA ILE A 180 15.82 9.74 14.59
C ILE A 180 14.59 9.74 13.68
N SER A 181 13.78 8.67 13.66
CA SER A 181 12.55 8.59 12.87
C SER A 181 11.54 9.64 13.32
N ASP A 182 11.10 10.49 12.39
CA ASP A 182 9.96 11.37 12.64
C ASP A 182 8.66 10.54 12.70
N GLN A 183 8.18 10.29 13.92
CA GLN A 183 6.86 9.72 14.16
C GLN A 183 5.86 10.87 14.32
N SER A 184 5.54 11.53 13.20
CA SER A 184 4.68 12.72 13.20
C SER A 184 3.24 12.42 13.63
N ILE A 185 2.78 11.17 13.46
CA ILE A 185 1.48 10.70 13.95
C ILE A 185 1.58 10.39 15.45
N ARG A 186 1.13 11.34 16.28
CA ARG A 186 1.04 11.19 17.74
C ARG A 186 -0.41 10.94 18.15
N GLY A 187 -0.69 9.77 18.72
CA GLY A 187 -2.02 9.44 19.23
C GLY A 187 -3.04 9.16 18.12
N THR A 188 -4.26 9.68 18.28
CA THR A 188 -5.36 9.47 17.34
C THR A 188 -5.41 10.57 16.28
N ALA A 189 -5.37 10.20 15.00
CA ALA A 189 -5.65 11.09 13.88
C ALA A 189 -7.00 10.74 13.25
N ILE A 190 -7.82 11.76 12.99
CA ILE A 190 -9.00 11.63 12.11
C ILE A 190 -8.56 12.10 10.73
N ILE A 191 -8.84 11.31 9.69
CA ILE A 191 -8.53 11.65 8.29
C ILE A 191 -9.87 11.77 7.55
N PRO A 192 -10.46 12.98 7.45
CA PRO A 192 -11.73 13.17 6.75
C PRO A 192 -11.56 12.82 5.27
N ALA A 193 -12.50 12.06 4.69
CA ALA A 193 -12.42 11.65 3.28
C ALA A 193 -12.23 12.83 2.32
N ALA A 194 -12.88 13.98 2.58
CA ALA A 194 -12.74 15.21 1.79
C ALA A 194 -11.38 15.93 1.94
N ARG A 195 -10.49 15.46 2.81
CA ARG A 195 -9.11 15.95 2.99
C ARG A 195 -8.04 14.88 2.75
N ALA A 196 -8.46 13.64 2.47
CA ALA A 196 -7.54 12.57 2.10
C ALA A 196 -6.88 12.89 0.76
N LYS A 197 -5.59 12.57 0.62
CA LYS A 197 -4.94 12.65 -0.69
C LYS A 197 -5.57 11.60 -1.60
N VAL A 198 -6.03 12.05 -2.77
CA VAL A 198 -6.44 11.17 -3.87
C VAL A 198 -5.44 11.34 -5.01
N LEU A 199 -4.98 10.21 -5.53
CA LEU A 199 -4.29 10.09 -6.81
C LEU A 199 -5.26 9.42 -7.78
N THR A 200 -5.20 9.80 -9.05
CA THR A 200 -6.10 9.30 -10.10
C THR A 200 -5.28 9.02 -11.35
N SER A 201 -5.60 7.94 -12.06
CA SER A 201 -5.05 7.69 -13.40
C SER A 201 -5.41 8.82 -14.37
N HIS A 202 -4.63 8.98 -15.45
CA HIS A 202 -4.83 10.05 -16.42
C HIS A 202 -6.24 10.04 -17.07
N ASP A 203 -6.83 8.85 -17.24
CA ASP A 203 -8.16 8.66 -17.82
C ASP A 203 -9.31 8.70 -16.78
N GLY A 204 -9.01 8.85 -15.49
CA GLY A 204 -10.00 8.83 -14.42
C GLY A 204 -10.53 7.44 -14.04
N ALA A 205 -10.05 6.37 -14.68
CA ALA A 205 -10.58 5.02 -14.51
C ALA A 205 -10.10 4.33 -13.22
N PHE A 206 -8.98 4.75 -12.65
CA PHE A 206 -8.46 4.30 -11.36
C PHE A 206 -8.29 5.48 -10.41
N SER A 207 -8.58 5.26 -9.12
CA SER A 207 -8.21 6.21 -8.06
C SER A 207 -7.71 5.49 -6.82
N SER A 208 -6.71 6.09 -6.17
CA SER A 208 -6.10 5.65 -4.93
C SER A 208 -6.21 6.77 -3.90
N ARG A 209 -6.93 6.51 -2.80
CA ARG A 209 -7.18 7.45 -1.72
C ARG A 209 -6.45 7.02 -0.46
N ALA A 210 -5.51 7.83 -0.01
CA ALA A 210 -4.72 7.57 1.18
C ALA A 210 -5.57 7.61 2.46
N LEU A 211 -5.44 6.57 3.29
CA LEU A 211 -6.07 6.42 4.60
C LEU A 211 -5.06 6.66 5.74
N PHE A 212 -3.99 7.41 5.42
CA PHE A 212 -2.92 7.86 6.31
C PHE A 212 -2.59 9.33 5.98
N PRO A 213 -1.93 10.08 6.89
CA PRO A 213 -1.45 11.45 6.61
C PRO A 213 -0.33 11.39 5.56
N PHE A 214 -0.58 11.91 4.36
CA PHE A 214 0.16 11.55 3.14
C PHE A 214 1.62 12.03 3.05
N ASP A 215 1.98 13.11 3.75
CA ASP A 215 3.28 13.79 3.60
C ASP A 215 4.26 13.47 4.74
N VAL A 216 4.36 12.18 5.13
CA VAL A 216 5.06 11.69 6.33
C VAL A 216 5.90 10.44 6.01
N PRO A 217 7.18 10.34 6.44
CA PRO A 217 7.95 9.10 6.30
C PRO A 217 7.26 7.91 7.00
N ARG A 218 7.03 6.81 6.28
CA ARG A 218 6.38 5.60 6.81
C ARG A 218 6.88 4.32 6.13
N THR A 219 6.65 3.19 6.79
CA THR A 219 6.95 1.84 6.29
C THR A 219 5.68 1.05 5.94
N VAL A 220 4.51 1.58 6.28
CA VAL A 220 3.20 0.99 5.97
C VAL A 220 2.28 2.08 5.43
N GLU A 221 1.63 1.79 4.32
CA GLU A 221 0.65 2.64 3.66
C GLU A 221 -0.69 1.92 3.60
N PHE A 222 -1.80 2.65 3.68
CA PHE A 222 -3.15 2.09 3.63
C PHE A 222 -4.03 2.92 2.71
N TYR A 223 -4.65 2.27 1.73
CA TYR A 223 -5.38 2.92 0.65
C TYR A 223 -6.79 2.35 0.51
N GLU A 224 -7.73 3.21 0.13
CA GLU A 224 -8.94 2.82 -0.59
C GLU A 224 -8.63 2.97 -2.08
N LEU A 225 -8.79 1.90 -2.86
CA LEU A 225 -8.67 1.93 -4.30
C LEU A 225 -10.05 1.74 -4.95
N LYS A 226 -10.28 2.44 -6.05
CA LYS A 226 -11.46 2.28 -6.90
C LYS A 226 -11.03 2.06 -8.34
N LEU A 227 -11.66 1.08 -8.99
CA LEU A 227 -11.41 0.76 -10.39
C LEU A 227 -12.73 0.71 -11.17
N ALA A 228 -12.83 1.57 -12.18
CA ALA A 228 -14.01 1.75 -13.01
C ALA A 228 -14.39 0.46 -13.78
N PRO A 229 -15.66 0.34 -14.24
CA PRO A 229 -16.10 -0.77 -15.08
C PRO A 229 -15.15 -1.04 -16.25
N LEU A 230 -14.77 -2.32 -16.45
CA LEU A 230 -13.88 -2.78 -17.52
C LEU A 230 -12.46 -2.19 -17.54
N ALA A 231 -12.08 -1.38 -16.55
CA ALA A 231 -10.76 -0.75 -16.49
C ALA A 231 -9.65 -1.71 -16.06
N THR A 232 -8.41 -1.35 -16.38
CA THR A 232 -7.19 -2.04 -15.94
C THR A 232 -6.15 -0.99 -15.54
N GLU A 233 -5.65 -1.07 -14.31
CA GLU A 233 -4.51 -0.29 -13.83
C GLU A 233 -3.26 -1.16 -13.81
N HIS A 234 -2.16 -0.63 -14.33
CA HIS A 234 -0.85 -1.30 -14.34
C HIS A 234 0.06 -0.68 -13.29
N ALA A 235 0.63 -1.50 -12.42
CA ALA A 235 1.60 -1.07 -11.43
C ALA A 235 3.01 -1.55 -11.80
N ASP A 236 3.95 -0.62 -11.80
CA ASP A 236 5.38 -0.92 -11.89
C ASP A 236 5.85 -1.65 -10.61
N PRO A 237 6.87 -2.53 -10.71
CA PRO A 237 7.48 -3.18 -9.54
C PRO A 237 7.81 -2.19 -8.43
N HIS A 238 7.31 -2.47 -7.23
CA HIS A 238 7.66 -1.70 -6.04
C HIS A 238 9.07 -2.04 -5.54
N PRO A 239 9.66 -1.27 -4.60
CA PRO A 239 11.00 -1.56 -4.09
C PRO A 239 11.13 -3.01 -3.55
N PRO A 240 12.29 -3.67 -3.68
CA PRO A 240 12.47 -5.06 -3.31
C PRO A 240 11.94 -5.44 -1.91
N GLY A 241 11.19 -6.54 -1.85
CA GLY A 241 10.52 -7.06 -0.66
C GLY A 241 9.25 -6.30 -0.23
N THR A 242 8.76 -5.34 -1.02
CA THR A 242 7.47 -4.68 -0.71
C THR A 242 6.35 -5.72 -0.75
N ILE A 243 5.51 -5.74 0.30
CA ILE A 243 4.37 -6.64 0.40
C ILE A 243 3.08 -5.85 0.24
N GLU A 244 2.15 -6.36 -0.57
CA GLU A 244 0.80 -5.84 -0.67
C GLU A 244 -0.22 -6.84 -0.11
N ASN A 245 -1.14 -6.32 0.71
CA ASN A 245 -2.27 -7.05 1.27
C ASN A 245 -3.57 -6.33 0.90
N LEU A 246 -4.35 -6.92 0.00
CA LEU A 246 -5.56 -6.31 -0.56
C LEU A 246 -6.80 -7.13 -0.21
N VAL A 247 -7.91 -6.44 0.09
CA VAL A 247 -9.25 -7.04 0.23
C VAL A 247 -10.26 -6.32 -0.66
N VAL A 248 -11.09 -7.08 -1.38
CA VAL A 248 -12.19 -6.55 -2.18
C VAL A 248 -13.41 -6.34 -1.28
N THR A 249 -13.96 -5.14 -1.25
CA THR A 249 -15.14 -4.78 -0.41
C THR A 249 -16.41 -4.52 -1.20
N SER A 250 -16.29 -4.29 -2.51
CA SER A 250 -17.41 -4.27 -3.45
C SER A 250 -16.93 -4.67 -4.85
N GLY A 251 -17.75 -5.45 -5.55
CA GLY A 251 -17.47 -5.92 -6.91
C GLY A 251 -16.60 -7.18 -6.97
N MET A 252 -15.86 -7.31 -8.08
CA MET A 252 -14.99 -8.44 -8.39
C MET A 252 -13.75 -7.96 -9.14
N LEU A 253 -12.57 -8.43 -8.74
CA LEU A 253 -11.26 -8.01 -9.23
C LEU A 253 -10.51 -9.21 -9.81
N GLU A 254 -9.90 -9.05 -10.98
CA GLU A 254 -8.85 -9.96 -11.48
C GLU A 254 -7.50 -9.32 -11.18
N MET A 255 -6.76 -9.88 -10.21
CA MET A 255 -5.37 -9.53 -9.94
C MET A 255 -4.46 -10.36 -10.84
N ILE A 256 -3.49 -9.69 -11.46
CA ILE A 256 -2.43 -10.34 -12.23
C ILE A 256 -1.12 -10.02 -11.52
N VAL A 257 -0.38 -11.04 -11.10
CA VAL A 257 0.89 -10.88 -10.36
C VAL A 257 1.95 -11.70 -11.08
N GLY A 258 2.90 -11.05 -11.75
CA GLY A 258 3.83 -11.70 -12.66
C GLY A 258 3.11 -12.48 -13.77
N ALA A 259 3.14 -13.82 -13.68
CA ALA A 259 2.45 -14.71 -14.63
C ALA A 259 1.12 -15.27 -14.10
N GLU A 260 0.80 -15.09 -12.82
CA GLU A 260 -0.39 -15.64 -12.19
C GLU A 260 -1.61 -14.74 -12.34
N ARG A 261 -2.81 -15.34 -12.28
CA ARG A 261 -4.09 -14.62 -12.33
C ARG A 261 -5.03 -15.14 -11.26
N HIS A 262 -5.55 -14.22 -10.47
CA HIS A 262 -6.37 -14.49 -9.28
C HIS A 262 -7.67 -13.69 -9.38
N LEU A 263 -8.82 -14.38 -9.43
CA LEU A 263 -10.13 -13.74 -9.44
C LEU A 263 -10.66 -13.67 -8.01
N LEU A 264 -10.94 -12.47 -7.52
CA LEU A 264 -11.33 -12.15 -6.15
C LEU A 264 -12.74 -11.55 -6.15
N GLY A 265 -13.66 -12.15 -5.40
CA GLY A 265 -14.98 -11.62 -5.11
C GLY A 265 -14.99 -10.71 -3.88
N THR A 266 -16.14 -10.10 -3.60
CA THR A 266 -16.33 -9.30 -2.38
C THR A 266 -16.13 -10.15 -1.12
N GLY A 267 -15.21 -9.72 -0.25
CA GLY A 267 -14.77 -10.44 0.95
C GLY A 267 -13.45 -11.20 0.78
N ASP A 268 -13.04 -11.50 -0.46
CA ASP A 268 -11.77 -12.18 -0.72
C ASP A 268 -10.59 -11.21 -0.56
N ALA A 269 -9.46 -11.77 -0.10
CA ALA A 269 -8.22 -11.04 0.10
C ALA A 269 -7.02 -11.78 -0.52
N ILE A 270 -5.99 -11.04 -0.90
CA ILE A 270 -4.74 -11.53 -1.46
C ILE A 270 -3.55 -10.85 -0.77
N LEU A 271 -2.48 -11.63 -0.54
CA LEU A 271 -1.21 -11.17 0.00
C LEU A 271 -0.10 -11.61 -0.97
N PHE A 272 0.73 -10.69 -1.46
CA PHE A 272 1.79 -11.00 -2.42
C PHE A 272 3.01 -10.06 -2.29
N GLU A 273 4.14 -10.52 -2.83
CA GLU A 273 5.35 -9.70 -3.03
C GLU A 273 5.11 -8.80 -4.25
N ALA A 274 5.07 -7.49 -4.03
CA ALA A 274 4.74 -6.46 -5.02
C ALA A 274 5.98 -5.83 -5.68
N ASP A 275 7.16 -6.39 -5.44
CA ASP A 275 8.41 -6.06 -6.17
C ASP A 275 8.51 -6.77 -7.55
N VAL A 276 7.37 -7.30 -8.03
CA VAL A 276 7.16 -7.79 -9.39
C VAL A 276 6.05 -6.97 -10.09
N PRO A 277 6.01 -6.96 -11.44
CA PRO A 277 4.94 -6.27 -12.16
C PRO A 277 3.58 -6.90 -11.81
N HIS A 278 2.60 -6.05 -11.50
CA HIS A 278 1.26 -6.49 -11.14
C HIS A 278 0.19 -5.55 -11.74
N GLN A 279 -1.04 -6.05 -11.88
CA GLN A 279 -2.13 -5.35 -12.54
C GLN A 279 -3.45 -5.60 -11.82
N TYR A 280 -4.25 -4.54 -11.74
CA TYR A 280 -5.58 -4.53 -11.18
C TYR A 280 -6.57 -4.45 -12.34
N ARG A 281 -7.35 -5.50 -12.59
CA ARG A 281 -8.34 -5.49 -13.68
C ARG A 281 -9.74 -5.71 -13.15
N ASN A 282 -10.68 -4.85 -13.58
CA ASN A 282 -12.09 -5.03 -13.31
C ASN A 282 -12.75 -5.73 -14.52
N PRO A 283 -13.09 -7.02 -14.46
CA PRO A 283 -13.72 -7.72 -15.58
C PRO A 283 -15.22 -7.39 -15.73
N THR A 284 -15.80 -6.54 -14.88
CA THR A 284 -17.25 -6.36 -14.74
C THR A 284 -17.75 -5.00 -15.25
N LYS A 285 -19.08 -4.84 -15.28
CA LYS A 285 -19.76 -3.57 -15.60
C LYS A 285 -20.07 -2.69 -14.38
N GLN A 286 -19.54 -3.03 -13.20
CA GLN A 286 -19.76 -2.31 -11.93
C GLN A 286 -18.42 -1.76 -11.42
N GLU A 287 -18.44 -0.71 -10.58
CA GLU A 287 -17.23 -0.24 -9.90
C GLU A 287 -16.73 -1.30 -8.90
N VAL A 288 -15.41 -1.48 -8.84
CA VAL A 288 -14.74 -2.27 -7.81
C VAL A 288 -14.19 -1.33 -6.74
N ILE A 289 -14.44 -1.66 -5.47
CA ILE A 289 -13.86 -0.96 -4.31
C ILE A 289 -13.07 -1.97 -3.49
N MET A 290 -11.80 -1.65 -3.24
CA MET A 290 -10.86 -2.52 -2.54
C MET A 290 -10.00 -1.70 -1.60
N TYR A 291 -9.50 -2.33 -0.55
CA TYR A 291 -8.61 -1.70 0.42
C TYR A 291 -7.25 -2.41 0.39
N LEU A 292 -6.18 -1.64 0.30
CA LEU A 292 -4.82 -2.11 0.13
C LEU A 292 -3.93 -1.61 1.27
N VAL A 293 -3.28 -2.53 1.99
CA VAL A 293 -2.15 -2.22 2.87
C VAL A 293 -0.86 -2.59 2.13
N MET A 294 -0.02 -1.60 1.83
CA MET A 294 1.33 -1.79 1.30
C MET A 294 2.35 -1.66 2.44
N THR A 295 3.31 -2.58 2.52
CA THR A 295 4.35 -2.61 3.56
C THR A 295 5.73 -2.69 2.91
N TYR A 296 6.58 -1.71 3.21
CA TYR A 296 7.97 -1.67 2.78
C TYR A 296 8.88 -2.37 3.79
N VAL A 297 9.87 -3.13 3.33
CA VAL A 297 10.92 -3.67 4.20
C VAL A 297 11.75 -2.51 4.76
N GLU A 298 11.89 -2.45 6.09
CA GLU A 298 12.93 -1.61 6.70
C GLU A 298 14.30 -2.11 6.24
N LYS A 299 15.02 -1.31 5.46
CA LYS A 299 16.44 -1.58 5.14
C LYS A 299 17.23 -1.54 6.45
N THR A 300 17.52 -2.71 7.00
CA THR A 300 18.40 -2.87 8.17
C THR A 300 19.82 -2.47 7.76
N GLY A 301 20.27 -1.30 8.23
CA GLY A 301 21.64 -0.77 8.09
C GLY A 301 22.31 -0.59 9.44
#